data_AF-A0A1I8J639-F1
#
_entry.id   AF-A0A1I8J639-F1
#
_cell.length_a   1.000
_cell.length_b   1.000
_cell.length_c   1.000
_cell.angle_alpha   90.00
_cell.angle_beta   90.00
_cell.angle_gamma   90.00
#
_symmetry.space_group_name_H-M   'P 1'
#
loop_
_entity.id
_entity.type
_entity.pdbx_description
1 polymer ?
#
loop_
_entity_poly.entity_id
_entity_poly.type
_entity_poly.pdbx_seq_one_letter_code
_entity_poly.pdbx_strand_id
1 'polypeptide(L)'
;MQVKPIVNPEFPSRWAVILAFDVKVEREAQELADSHGVKIFTADIIYHLSDAFIKWRDDRIKAEREKFKDIAVFPCKLRVLPQFIFNSRDPIVCGVIVEAGILKVGTPISVPSKESVYLGRVESLELNHKKVEEARRGAELCIKIAALPGDAPKMYGRHFDHNDLLMSRVSRESIDALKQYFRDDLGKEDWKLVIELKKAFNVY
;
A
#
# COMPACT_ATOMS: atom_id res chain seq x y z
N MET A 1 1.69 -29.53 32.52
CA MET A 1 2.17 -28.92 31.26
C MET A 1 1.17 -27.86 30.84
N GLN A 2 1.45 -26.57 31.08
CA GLN A 2 0.53 -25.48 30.72
C GLN A 2 0.76 -25.11 29.25
N VAL A 3 -0.13 -25.56 28.36
CA VAL A 3 -0.22 -24.98 27.02
C VAL A 3 -1.00 -23.67 27.17
N LYS A 4 -0.31 -22.53 27.18
CA LYS A 4 -0.97 -21.23 27.13
C LYS A 4 -1.16 -20.83 25.67
N PRO A 5 -2.39 -20.71 25.14
CA PRO A 5 -2.60 -20.04 23.87
C PRO A 5 -2.18 -18.59 24.02
N ILE A 6 -1.17 -18.17 23.26
CA ILE A 6 -0.78 -16.76 23.18
C ILE A 6 -1.78 -16.09 22.24
N VAL A 7 -2.85 -15.54 22.81
CA VAL A 7 -3.74 -14.61 22.09
C VAL A 7 -3.09 -13.24 22.19
N ASN A 8 -2.22 -12.90 21.23
CA ASN A 8 -1.69 -11.55 21.13
C ASN A 8 -2.68 -10.68 20.32
N PRO A 9 -3.22 -9.60 20.89
CA PRO A 9 -4.19 -8.71 20.24
C PRO A 9 -3.65 -7.98 19.00
N GLU A 10 -2.34 -8.00 18.75
CA GLU A 10 -1.74 -7.47 17.52
C GLU A 10 -1.88 -8.40 16.31
N PHE A 11 -2.29 -9.66 16.51
CA PHE A 11 -2.49 -10.59 15.39
C PHE A 11 -3.96 -10.62 14.94
N PRO A 12 -4.20 -10.63 13.61
CA PRO A 12 -5.50 -11.02 13.10
C PRO A 12 -5.89 -12.38 13.69
N SER A 13 -7.12 -12.53 14.18
CA SER A 13 -7.65 -13.79 14.75
C SER A 13 -7.45 -15.02 13.84
N ARG A 14 -7.13 -14.81 12.55
CA ARG A 14 -6.82 -15.81 11.52
C ARG A 14 -5.38 -16.37 11.57
N TRP A 15 -4.48 -15.89 12.44
CA TRP A 15 -3.08 -16.36 12.53
C TRP A 15 -2.82 -17.13 13.83
N ALA A 16 -3.69 -18.09 14.16
CA ALA A 16 -3.52 -18.93 15.33
C ALA A 16 -2.32 -19.88 15.18
N VAL A 17 -1.44 -19.90 16.19
CA VAL A 17 -0.28 -20.79 16.25
C VAL A 17 -0.10 -21.35 17.66
N ILE A 18 0.58 -22.50 17.76
CA ILE A 18 0.98 -23.13 19.03
C ILE A 18 2.50 -23.21 19.07
N LEU A 19 3.09 -22.74 20.17
CA LEU A 19 4.53 -22.86 20.44
C LEU A 19 4.74 -23.93 21.53
N ALA A 20 5.27 -25.08 21.14
CA ALA A 20 5.47 -26.25 21.97
C ALA A 20 6.96 -26.42 22.31
N PHE A 21 7.38 -25.91 23.46
CA PHE A 21 8.76 -25.98 23.94
C PHE A 21 8.98 -27.25 24.77
N ASP A 22 9.97 -28.06 24.39
CA ASP A 22 10.40 -29.27 25.11
C ASP A 22 9.26 -30.25 25.44
N VAL A 23 8.32 -30.40 24.50
CA VAL A 23 7.13 -31.25 24.68
C VAL A 23 6.81 -32.02 23.41
N LYS A 24 6.32 -33.26 23.56
CA LYS A 24 5.83 -34.07 22.44
C LYS A 24 4.43 -33.62 22.05
N VAL A 25 4.16 -33.61 20.74
CA VAL A 25 2.85 -33.34 20.16
C VAL A 25 2.27 -34.67 19.69
N GLU A 26 1.14 -35.05 20.25
CA GLU A 26 0.41 -36.27 19.84
C GLU A 26 -0.11 -36.14 18.41
N ARG A 27 -0.20 -37.27 17.70
CA ARG A 27 -0.61 -37.27 16.28
C ARG A 27 -2.01 -36.68 16.09
N GLU A 28 -2.95 -37.03 16.97
CA GLU A 28 -4.33 -36.51 16.94
C GLU A 28 -4.36 -34.98 17.11
N ALA A 29 -3.48 -34.42 17.96
CA ALA A 29 -3.39 -32.97 18.16
C ALA A 29 -2.82 -32.27 16.92
N GLN A 30 -1.83 -32.88 16.24
CA GLN A 30 -1.29 -32.36 14.99
C GLN A 30 -2.34 -32.37 13.87
N GLU A 31 -3.05 -33.49 13.69
CA GLU A 31 -4.13 -33.64 12.71
C GLU A 31 -5.26 -32.61 12.96
N LEU A 32 -5.65 -32.42 14.23
CA LEU A 32 -6.65 -31.44 14.60
C LEU A 32 -6.19 -30.01 14.29
N ALA A 33 -4.94 -29.66 14.62
CA ALA A 33 -4.39 -28.35 14.34
C ALA A 33 -4.34 -28.07 12.83
N ASP A 34 -3.90 -29.04 12.03
CA ASP A 34 -3.85 -28.91 10.57
C ASP A 34 -5.24 -28.72 9.96
N SER A 35 -6.26 -29.46 10.42
CA SER A 35 -7.65 -29.30 9.97
C SER A 35 -8.26 -27.93 10.28
N HIS A 36 -7.77 -27.25 11.33
CA HIS A 36 -8.19 -25.90 11.72
C HIS A 36 -7.24 -24.81 11.22
N GLY A 37 -6.20 -25.16 10.45
CA GLY A 37 -5.21 -24.22 9.93
C GLY A 37 -4.30 -23.61 11.01
N VAL A 38 -4.18 -24.26 12.16
CA VAL A 38 -3.32 -23.83 13.29
C VAL A 38 -1.93 -24.41 13.10
N LYS A 39 -0.90 -23.56 13.00
CA LYS A 39 0.48 -24.03 12.86
C LYS A 39 1.08 -24.35 14.23
N ILE A 40 1.59 -25.55 14.41
CA ILE A 40 2.37 -25.94 15.60
C ILE A 40 3.86 -25.82 15.29
N PHE A 41 4.59 -25.16 16.18
CA PHE A 41 6.05 -25.12 16.21
C PHE A 41 6.54 -25.92 17.41
N THR A 42 7.50 -26.80 17.22
CA THR A 42 8.13 -27.59 18.27
C THR A 42 9.64 -27.37 18.27
N ALA A 43 10.24 -27.20 19.44
CA ALA A 43 11.68 -27.21 19.62
C ALA A 43 12.05 -27.51 21.07
N ASP A 44 13.22 -28.09 21.28
CA ASP A 44 13.88 -28.35 22.56
C ASP A 44 14.72 -27.16 23.06
N ILE A 45 14.99 -26.18 22.18
CA ILE A 45 15.71 -24.94 22.50
C ILE A 45 14.82 -23.74 22.21
N ILE A 46 14.63 -22.86 23.20
CA ILE A 46 13.68 -21.74 23.14
C ILE A 46 13.99 -20.75 22.00
N TYR A 47 15.26 -20.55 21.66
CA TYR A 47 15.68 -19.67 20.56
C TYR A 47 15.26 -20.22 19.19
N HIS A 48 15.42 -21.53 18.95
CA HIS A 48 14.96 -22.15 17.69
C HIS A 48 13.45 -22.03 17.52
N LEU A 49 12.70 -22.16 18.62
CA LEU A 49 11.24 -21.98 18.61
C LEU A 49 10.85 -20.55 18.23
N SER A 50 11.52 -19.58 18.86
CA SER A 50 11.31 -18.15 18.61
C SER A 50 11.68 -17.78 17.17
N ASP A 51 12.85 -18.20 16.69
CA ASP A 51 13.34 -17.89 15.35
C ASP A 51 12.43 -18.49 14.27
N ALA A 52 11.99 -19.73 14.45
CA ALA A 52 11.04 -20.38 13.54
C ALA A 52 9.70 -19.63 13.48
N PHE A 53 9.19 -19.18 14.63
CA PHE A 53 7.97 -18.39 14.70
C PHE A 53 8.13 -17.01 14.04
N ILE A 54 9.20 -16.27 14.36
CA ILE A 54 9.48 -14.94 13.79
C ILE A 54 9.62 -15.04 12.28
N LYS A 55 10.39 -16.00 11.77
CA LYS A 55 10.54 -16.22 10.34
C LYS A 55 9.20 -16.50 9.66
N TRP A 56 8.41 -17.42 10.21
CA TRP A 56 7.08 -17.72 9.66
C TRP A 56 6.15 -16.50 9.66
N ARG A 57 6.18 -15.72 10.75
CA ARG A 57 5.39 -14.48 10.87
C ARG A 57 5.79 -13.48 9.80
N ASP A 58 7.10 -13.23 9.64
CA ASP A 58 7.61 -12.24 8.70
C ASP A 58 7.35 -12.66 7.25
N ASP A 59 7.50 -13.95 6.93
CA ASP A 59 7.15 -14.51 5.63
C ASP A 59 5.65 -14.33 5.33
N ARG A 60 4.77 -14.53 6.33
CA ARG A 60 3.33 -14.32 6.19
C ARG A 60 2.97 -12.84 6.00
N ILE A 61 3.55 -11.95 6.78
CA ILE A 61 3.36 -10.50 6.63
C ILE A 61 3.79 -10.08 5.22
N LYS A 62 4.95 -10.54 4.75
CA LYS A 62 5.46 -10.26 3.41
C LYS A 62 4.52 -10.80 2.31
N ALA A 63 4.03 -12.03 2.45
CA ALA A 63 3.11 -12.62 1.49
C ALA A 63 1.77 -11.87 1.40
N GLU A 64 1.21 -11.44 2.53
CA GLU A 64 -0.01 -10.63 2.53
C GLU A 64 0.25 -9.23 1.94
N ARG A 65 1.36 -8.59 2.27
CA ARG A 65 1.75 -7.31 1.67
C ARG A 65 1.85 -7.41 0.15
N GLU A 66 2.43 -8.48 -0.39
CA GLU A 66 2.52 -8.67 -1.84
C GLU A 66 1.13 -8.82 -2.47
N LYS A 67 0.24 -9.61 -1.87
CA LYS A 67 -1.14 -9.79 -2.36
C LYS A 67 -1.94 -8.48 -2.41
N PHE A 68 -1.73 -7.59 -1.44
CA PHE A 68 -2.49 -6.35 -1.31
C PHE A 68 -1.77 -5.12 -1.86
N LYS A 69 -0.59 -5.29 -2.45
CA LYS A 69 0.24 -4.19 -2.98
C LYS A 69 -0.49 -3.36 -4.03
N ASP A 70 -1.21 -4.01 -4.96
CA ASP A 70 -1.91 -3.32 -6.06
C ASP A 70 -3.25 -2.70 -5.63
N ILE A 71 -3.79 -3.17 -4.49
CA ILE A 71 -5.02 -2.67 -3.88
C ILE A 71 -4.71 -1.44 -3.00
N ALA A 72 -3.58 -1.46 -2.29
CA ALA A 72 -3.15 -0.38 -1.42
C ALA A 72 -2.74 0.86 -2.23
N VAL A 73 -3.47 1.95 -2.04
CA VAL A 73 -3.17 3.24 -2.67
C VAL A 73 -2.58 4.16 -1.62
N PHE A 74 -1.26 4.37 -1.70
CA PHE A 74 -0.57 5.32 -0.81
C PHE A 74 -1.07 6.74 -1.06
N PRO A 75 -1.27 7.54 0.00
CA PRO A 75 -1.78 8.89 -0.13
C PRO A 75 -0.72 9.78 -0.79
N CYS A 76 -1.07 10.51 -1.85
CA CYS A 76 -0.20 11.51 -2.44
C CYS A 76 -0.98 12.75 -2.89
N LYS A 77 -0.30 13.90 -2.82
CA LYS A 77 -0.76 15.18 -3.37
C LYS A 77 0.37 15.77 -4.20
N LEU A 78 0.08 16.06 -5.46
CA LEU A 78 1.05 16.53 -6.43
C LEU A 78 0.59 17.86 -7.02
N ARG A 79 1.56 18.71 -7.33
CA ARG A 79 1.35 19.91 -8.14
C ARG A 79 2.18 19.82 -9.41
N VAL A 80 1.54 20.11 -10.53
CA VAL A 80 2.20 20.09 -11.84
C VAL A 80 3.08 21.33 -11.99
N LEU A 81 4.28 21.13 -12.51
CA LEU A 81 5.20 22.22 -12.84
C LEU A 81 4.88 22.70 -14.28
N PRO A 82 4.34 23.92 -14.46
CA PRO A 82 3.82 24.38 -15.76
C PRO A 82 4.88 24.42 -16.87
N GLN A 83 6.15 24.65 -16.51
CA GLN A 83 7.28 24.67 -17.44
C GLN A 83 7.73 23.27 -17.90
N PHE A 84 7.21 22.20 -17.29
CA PHE A 84 7.62 20.81 -17.55
C PHE A 84 6.44 19.95 -17.99
N ILE A 85 5.78 20.32 -19.09
CA ILE A 85 4.76 19.49 -19.73
C ILE A 85 5.34 18.91 -21.03
N PHE A 86 5.62 17.62 -21.04
CA PHE A 86 6.29 16.94 -22.16
C PHE A 86 5.30 16.26 -23.11
N ASN A 87 4.20 15.72 -22.58
CA ASN A 87 3.10 15.19 -23.37
C ASN A 87 1.76 15.51 -22.69
N SER A 88 0.86 16.16 -23.41
CA SER A 88 -0.38 16.70 -22.84
C SER A 88 -1.55 15.71 -22.84
N ARG A 89 -1.43 14.58 -23.55
CA ARG A 89 -2.47 13.54 -23.67
C ARG A 89 -1.86 12.15 -23.65
N ASP A 90 -2.63 11.20 -23.12
CA ASP A 90 -2.32 9.77 -22.96
C ASP A 90 -1.15 9.21 -23.83
N PRO A 91 -0.04 8.77 -23.19
CA PRO A 91 0.23 8.94 -21.77
C PRO A 91 0.58 10.40 -21.45
N ILE A 92 -0.04 10.98 -20.42
CA ILE A 92 0.33 12.32 -19.94
C ILE A 92 1.74 12.22 -19.34
N VAL A 93 2.65 13.09 -19.78
CA VAL A 93 4.02 13.16 -19.25
C VAL A 93 4.29 14.58 -18.78
N CYS A 94 4.50 14.75 -17.48
CA CYS A 94 4.77 16.05 -16.88
C CYS A 94 5.70 15.96 -15.66
N GLY A 95 6.40 17.06 -15.39
CA GLY A 95 7.10 17.30 -14.15
C GLY A 95 6.13 17.70 -13.05
N VAL A 96 6.29 17.13 -11.86
CA VAL A 96 5.48 17.43 -10.68
C VAL A 96 6.36 17.59 -9.46
N ILE A 97 5.84 18.31 -8.46
CA ILE A 97 6.35 18.26 -7.08
C ILE A 97 5.39 17.44 -6.21
N VAL A 98 5.94 16.54 -5.40
CA VAL A 98 5.17 15.83 -4.36
C VAL A 98 4.98 16.78 -3.18
N GLU A 99 3.79 17.37 -3.05
CA GLU A 99 3.50 18.32 -1.97
C GLU A 99 3.32 17.62 -0.62
N ALA A 100 2.73 16.43 -0.64
CA ALA A 100 2.49 15.62 0.53
C ALA A 100 2.37 14.13 0.17
N GLY A 101 2.71 13.27 1.13
CA GLY A 101 2.54 11.83 1.00
C GLY A 101 3.65 11.13 0.23
N ILE A 102 3.29 9.98 -0.33
CA ILE A 102 4.18 9.03 -0.99
C ILE A 102 3.56 8.67 -2.34
N LEU A 103 4.23 9.06 -3.42
CA LEU A 103 3.87 8.68 -4.78
C LEU A 103 4.57 7.38 -5.14
N LYS A 104 3.84 6.39 -5.65
CA LYS A 104 4.41 5.12 -6.15
C LYS A 104 3.98 4.85 -7.60
N VAL A 105 4.76 4.05 -8.31
CA VAL A 105 4.30 3.43 -9.56
C VAL A 105 2.98 2.67 -9.31
N GLY A 106 2.05 2.77 -10.27
CA GLY A 106 0.71 2.18 -10.18
C GLY A 106 -0.35 3.05 -9.48
N THR A 107 0.05 4.16 -8.83
CA THR A 107 -0.87 5.04 -8.10
C THR A 107 -1.95 5.60 -9.04
N PRO A 108 -3.24 5.41 -8.76
CA PRO A 108 -4.33 6.03 -9.52
C PRO A 108 -4.42 7.53 -9.19
N ILE A 109 -4.49 8.39 -10.21
CA ILE A 109 -4.47 9.85 -10.06
C ILE A 109 -5.80 10.47 -10.51
N SER A 110 -6.32 11.38 -9.68
CA SER A 110 -7.52 12.16 -9.94
C SER A 110 -7.32 13.64 -9.64
N VAL A 111 -8.20 14.47 -10.18
CA VAL A 111 -8.26 15.92 -9.96
C VAL A 111 -9.52 16.25 -9.17
N PRO A 112 -9.45 16.38 -7.82
CA PRO A 112 -10.64 16.55 -6.99
C PRO A 112 -11.46 17.81 -7.34
N SER A 113 -10.79 18.92 -7.68
CA SER A 113 -11.42 20.21 -8.02
C SER A 113 -12.29 20.17 -9.29
N LYS A 114 -12.10 19.17 -10.15
CA LYS A 114 -12.78 19.01 -11.42
C LYS A 114 -13.71 17.80 -11.37
N GLU A 115 -14.64 17.76 -10.41
CA GLU A 115 -15.57 16.64 -10.22
C GLU A 115 -14.85 15.28 -10.08
N SER A 116 -13.67 15.28 -9.43
CA SER A 116 -12.83 14.10 -9.29
C SER A 116 -12.43 13.42 -10.62
N VAL A 117 -12.25 14.21 -11.69
CA VAL A 117 -11.77 13.72 -13.01
C VAL A 117 -10.59 12.77 -12.82
N TYR A 118 -10.75 11.56 -13.32
CA TYR A 118 -9.74 10.52 -13.25
C TYR A 118 -8.79 10.62 -14.45
N LEU A 119 -7.49 10.67 -14.17
CA LEU A 119 -6.46 10.83 -15.20
C LEU A 119 -5.87 9.49 -15.64
N GLY A 120 -5.85 8.49 -14.76
CA GLY A 120 -5.23 7.20 -15.02
C GLY A 120 -4.32 6.75 -13.89
N ARG A 121 -3.40 5.84 -14.18
CA ARG A 121 -2.39 5.34 -13.24
C ARG A 121 -0.99 5.80 -13.62
N VAL A 122 -0.16 6.04 -12.61
CA VAL A 122 1.26 6.30 -12.81
C VAL A 122 1.93 5.05 -13.39
N GLU A 123 2.46 5.14 -14.60
CA GLU A 123 3.19 4.07 -15.27
C GLU A 123 4.68 4.09 -14.91
N SER A 124 5.26 5.29 -14.76
CA SER A 124 6.67 5.44 -14.41
C SER A 124 6.96 6.74 -13.68
N LEU A 125 7.99 6.71 -12.84
CA LEU A 125 8.55 7.85 -12.12
C LEU A 125 10.03 8.01 -12.53
N GLU A 126 10.46 9.23 -12.84
CA GLU A 126 11.84 9.53 -13.20
C GLU A 126 12.36 10.73 -12.40
N LEU A 127 13.37 10.50 -11.57
CA LEU A 127 14.06 11.51 -10.77
C LEU A 127 15.49 11.64 -11.28
N ASN A 128 15.89 12.81 -11.76
CA ASN A 128 17.23 13.07 -12.30
C ASN A 128 17.66 12.03 -13.36
N HIS A 129 16.78 11.72 -14.32
CA HIS A 129 16.99 10.71 -15.36
C HIS A 129 17.17 9.26 -14.89
N LYS A 130 16.81 8.97 -13.64
CA LYS A 130 16.80 7.62 -13.09
C LYS A 130 15.37 7.21 -12.77
N LYS A 131 14.99 6.01 -13.24
CA LYS A 131 13.73 5.39 -12.85
C LYS A 131 13.73 5.09 -11.35
N VAL A 132 12.64 5.44 -10.69
CA VAL A 132 12.42 5.16 -9.27
C VAL A 132 11.05 4.50 -9.08
N GLU A 133 10.89 3.72 -8.02
CA GLU A 133 9.61 3.07 -7.71
C GLU A 133 8.70 3.94 -6.84
N GLU A 134 9.30 4.88 -6.11
CA GLU A 134 8.58 5.79 -5.23
C GLU A 134 9.27 7.16 -5.09
N ALA A 135 8.48 8.17 -4.74
CA ALA A 135 8.93 9.51 -4.41
C ALA A 135 8.12 10.06 -3.23
N ARG A 136 8.78 10.77 -2.32
CA ARG A 136 8.17 11.35 -1.12
C ARG A 136 8.04 12.85 -1.22
N ARG A 137 7.29 13.44 -0.29
CA ARG A 137 7.14 14.89 -0.12
C ARG A 137 8.46 15.65 -0.35
N GLY A 138 8.38 16.71 -1.15
CA GLY A 138 9.50 17.57 -1.50
C GLY A 138 10.27 17.12 -2.75
N ALA A 139 10.02 15.91 -3.26
CA ALA A 139 10.63 15.46 -4.51
C ALA A 139 10.00 16.16 -5.73
N GLU A 140 10.85 16.63 -6.63
CA GLU A 140 10.49 17.10 -7.96
C GLU A 140 10.91 16.04 -8.99
N LEU A 141 9.97 15.54 -9.78
CA LEU A 141 10.20 14.41 -10.68
C LEU A 141 9.27 14.42 -11.88
N CYS A 142 9.67 13.71 -12.94
CA CYS A 142 8.81 13.44 -14.09
C CYS A 142 7.95 12.21 -13.81
N ILE A 143 6.67 12.31 -14.15
CA ILE A 143 5.71 11.21 -14.06
C ILE A 143 5.09 10.95 -15.42
N LYS A 144 4.82 9.67 -15.69
CA LYS A 144 3.99 9.24 -16.82
C LYS A 144 2.67 8.70 -16.28
N ILE A 145 1.54 9.25 -16.70
CA ILE A 145 0.20 8.79 -16.34
C ILE A 145 -0.47 8.21 -17.59
N ALA A 146 -0.86 6.95 -17.52
CA ALA A 146 -1.57 6.24 -18.59
C ALA A 146 -3.05 6.05 -18.22
N ALA A 147 -3.94 6.31 -19.16
CA ALA A 147 -5.36 6.03 -19.02
C ALA A 147 -5.62 4.52 -18.89
N LEU A 148 -6.71 4.13 -18.24
CA LEU A 148 -7.11 2.73 -18.21
C LEU A 148 -7.67 2.30 -19.59
N PRO A 149 -7.48 1.03 -20.00
CA PRO A 149 -8.10 0.53 -21.22
C PRO A 149 -9.61 0.74 -21.19
N GLY A 150 -10.15 1.40 -22.22
CA GLY A 150 -11.58 1.70 -22.34
C GLY A 150 -12.00 3.08 -21.81
N ASP A 151 -11.16 3.77 -21.04
CA ASP A 151 -11.44 5.14 -20.60
C ASP A 151 -11.08 6.17 -21.68
N ALA A 152 -11.92 7.20 -21.84
CA ALA A 152 -11.60 8.33 -22.71
C ALA A 152 -10.43 9.14 -22.10
N PRO A 153 -9.29 9.28 -22.80
CA PRO A 153 -8.10 9.88 -22.23
C PRO A 153 -8.31 11.36 -21.91
N LYS A 154 -7.81 11.79 -20.75
CA LYS A 154 -7.82 13.20 -20.33
C LYS A 154 -6.60 13.94 -20.88
N MET A 155 -6.70 15.26 -20.90
CA MET A 155 -5.75 16.15 -21.57
C MET A 155 -5.45 17.35 -20.68
N TYR A 156 -4.16 17.64 -20.49
CA TYR A 156 -3.67 18.85 -19.85
C TYR A 156 -4.04 20.09 -20.69
N GLY A 157 -4.47 21.16 -20.03
CA GLY A 157 -4.96 22.39 -20.66
C GLY A 157 -6.42 22.35 -21.10
N ARG A 158 -7.09 21.18 -21.00
CA ARG A 158 -8.54 21.04 -21.25
C ARG A 158 -9.30 20.53 -20.05
N HIS A 159 -8.85 19.41 -19.48
CA HIS A 159 -9.53 18.75 -18.36
C HIS A 159 -8.95 19.15 -17.00
N PHE A 160 -7.66 19.50 -16.98
CA PHE A 160 -6.94 19.96 -15.81
C PHE A 160 -5.74 20.79 -16.26
N ASP A 161 -5.20 21.62 -15.39
CA ASP A 161 -3.94 22.34 -15.62
C ASP A 161 -3.07 22.40 -14.35
N HIS A 162 -2.03 23.24 -14.35
CA HIS A 162 -1.08 23.38 -13.24
C HIS A 162 -1.64 24.08 -11.99
N ASN A 163 -2.79 24.74 -12.10
CA ASN A 163 -3.50 25.31 -10.96
C ASN A 163 -4.31 24.24 -10.20
N ASP A 164 -4.58 23.09 -10.85
CA ASP A 164 -5.26 21.97 -10.23
C ASP A 164 -4.27 21.08 -9.46
N LEU A 165 -4.72 20.57 -8.32
CA LEU A 165 -3.98 19.56 -7.55
C LEU A 165 -4.31 18.17 -8.07
N LEU A 166 -3.28 17.36 -8.27
CA LEU A 166 -3.42 15.94 -8.56
C LEU A 166 -3.33 15.16 -7.26
N MET A 167 -4.28 14.27 -7.00
CA MET A 167 -4.33 13.49 -5.77
C MET A 167 -4.50 11.99 -6.07
N SER A 168 -3.93 11.16 -5.20
CA SER A 168 -4.13 9.71 -5.26
C SER A 168 -5.62 9.39 -5.06
N ARG A 169 -6.23 8.68 -6.00
CA ARG A 169 -7.62 8.27 -5.91
C ARG A 169 -7.75 7.08 -4.97
N VAL A 170 -8.30 7.32 -3.78
CA VAL A 170 -8.49 6.28 -2.75
C VAL A 170 -9.90 5.71 -2.78
N SER A 171 -10.03 4.44 -2.42
CA SER A 171 -11.28 3.72 -2.15
C SER A 171 -11.30 3.19 -0.71
N ARG A 172 -12.47 2.76 -0.23
CA ARG A 172 -12.58 2.12 1.10
C ARG A 172 -11.66 0.92 1.23
N GLU A 173 -11.66 0.07 0.21
CA GLU A 173 -10.83 -1.12 0.13
C GLU A 173 -9.33 -0.77 0.19
N SER A 174 -8.89 0.22 -0.58
CA SER A 174 -7.48 0.65 -0.57
C SER A 174 -7.03 1.18 0.79
N ILE A 175 -7.93 1.91 1.49
CA ILE A 175 -7.65 2.46 2.83
C ILE A 175 -7.61 1.33 3.87
N ASP A 176 -8.49 0.34 3.76
CA ASP A 176 -8.48 -0.78 4.68
C ASP A 176 -7.25 -1.69 4.46
N ALA A 177 -6.80 -1.85 3.20
CA ALA A 177 -5.52 -2.48 2.88
C ALA A 177 -4.34 -1.72 3.51
N LEU A 178 -4.31 -0.37 3.40
CA LEU A 178 -3.28 0.45 4.05
C LEU A 178 -3.23 0.22 5.57
N LYS A 179 -4.38 0.23 6.25
CA LYS A 179 -4.45 0.04 7.71
C LYS A 179 -4.00 -1.35 8.16
N GLN A 180 -4.31 -2.37 7.37
CA GLN A 180 -4.06 -3.77 7.74
C GLN A 180 -2.62 -4.21 7.44
N TYR A 181 -2.06 -3.78 6.31
CA TYR A 181 -0.81 -4.36 5.80
C TYR A 181 0.34 -3.36 5.66
N PHE A 182 0.04 -2.05 5.62
CA PHE A 182 1.01 -0.99 5.33
C PHE A 182 1.04 0.12 6.38
N ARG A 183 0.53 -0.15 7.58
CA ARG A 183 0.36 0.88 8.62
C ARG A 183 1.67 1.58 8.98
N ASP A 184 2.74 0.79 9.09
CA ASP A 184 4.05 1.26 9.53
C ASP A 184 4.85 1.97 8.42
N ASP A 185 4.41 1.86 7.16
CA ASP A 185 4.99 2.59 6.04
C ASP A 185 4.53 4.06 5.99
N LEU A 186 3.45 4.40 6.71
CA LEU A 186 2.83 5.71 6.73
C LEU A 186 3.13 6.45 8.04
N GLY A 187 3.69 7.66 7.91
CA GLY A 187 3.86 8.58 9.02
C GLY A 187 2.55 9.26 9.44
N LYS A 188 2.60 10.03 10.53
CA LYS A 188 1.45 10.79 11.04
C LYS A 188 0.87 11.76 9.99
N GLU A 189 1.74 12.42 9.22
CA GLU A 189 1.31 13.36 8.17
C GLU A 189 0.68 12.63 6.97
N ASP A 190 1.13 11.43 6.64
CA ASP A 190 0.53 10.62 5.57
C ASP A 190 -0.89 10.20 5.95
N TRP A 191 -1.12 9.82 7.22
CA TRP A 191 -2.46 9.52 7.72
C TRP A 191 -3.40 10.73 7.75
N LYS A 192 -2.87 11.93 8.04
CA LYS A 192 -3.66 13.17 7.88
C LYS A 192 -4.07 13.38 6.43
N LEU A 193 -3.17 13.10 5.49
CA LEU A 193 -3.49 13.17 4.06
C LEU A 193 -4.54 12.12 3.66
N VAL A 194 -4.51 10.90 4.19
CA VAL A 194 -5.59 9.92 3.98
C VAL A 194 -6.95 10.49 4.40
N ILE A 195 -7.04 11.17 5.55
CA ILE A 195 -8.29 11.79 6.01
C ILE A 195 -8.75 12.91 5.07
N GLU A 196 -7.81 13.71 4.54
CA GLU A 196 -8.10 14.72 3.54
C GLU A 196 -8.64 14.09 2.25
N LEU A 197 -7.99 13.05 1.73
CA LEU A 197 -8.40 12.33 0.53
C LEU A 197 -9.77 11.67 0.69
N LYS A 198 -10.08 11.10 1.86
CA LYS A 198 -11.42 10.58 2.17
C LYS A 198 -12.51 11.64 1.97
N LYS A 199 -12.27 12.86 2.46
CA LYS A 199 -13.20 13.98 2.30
C LYS A 199 -13.28 14.43 0.84
N ALA A 200 -12.14 14.56 0.17
CA ALA A 200 -12.07 15.01 -1.22
C ALA A 200 -12.83 14.08 -2.18
N PHE A 201 -12.82 12.76 -1.92
CA PHE A 201 -13.46 11.75 -2.77
C PHE A 201 -14.77 11.19 -2.19
N ASN A 202 -15.33 11.78 -1.13
CA ASN A 202 -16.54 11.32 -0.45
C ASN A 202 -16.52 9.82 -0.07
N VAL A 203 -15.36 9.34 0.40
CA VAL A 203 -15.18 7.95 0.87
C VAL A 203 -15.34 7.92 2.39
N TYR A 204 -16.42 7.34 2.89
CA TYR A 204 -16.73 7.29 4.33
C TYR A 204 -16.34 5.96 4.99
#